data_AF-B8CD59-F1
#
_entry.id   AF-B8CD59-F1
#
_cell.length_a   1.000
_cell.length_b   1.000
_cell.length_c   1.000
_cell.angle_alpha   90.00
_cell.angle_beta   90.00
_cell.angle_gamma   90.00
#
_symmetry.space_group_name_H-M   'P 1'
#
loop_
_entity.id
_entity.type
_entity.pdbx_description
1 polymer ?
#
loop_
_entity_poly.entity_id
_entity_poly.type
_entity_poly.pdbx_seq_one_letter_code
_entity_poly.pdbx_strand_id
1 'polypeptide(L)'
;MAASKSTAKSTATRLTQLALLLSCLIQSSAFVPSSIPSSSLSHNEQRTTTSSSALQMAEPFEMMVELPGRGEMSAKMKFMPVLDVPSEIVEVRYKVPFGLDVAPKNNMAICTKDGAGGEKVGDILRYTSQWTLGLPRGDGVITTAMSFSGGISWQVSMFDVMKAGRWEDVVEALVSNEGSRTDEVILLFERPIAGGEESS
;
A
#
# COMPACT_ATOMS: atom_id res chain seq x y z
N MET A 1 -5.74 46.85 -48.29
CA MET A 1 -6.33 47.83 -47.34
C MET A 1 -6.40 47.12 -46.00
N ALA A 2 -5.38 47.27 -45.14
CA ALA A 2 -5.27 48.31 -44.10
C ALA A 2 -6.35 48.11 -43.01
N ALA A 3 -6.07 48.00 -41.70
CA ALA A 3 -4.91 48.42 -40.93
C ALA A 3 -4.83 47.73 -39.54
N SER A 4 -3.63 47.75 -38.94
CA SER A 4 -3.23 48.09 -37.54
C SER A 4 -4.07 47.66 -36.33
N LYS A 5 -3.56 47.48 -35.10
CA LYS A 5 -2.26 47.35 -34.37
C LYS A 5 -2.66 47.38 -32.87
N SER A 6 -1.88 46.77 -31.98
CA SER A 6 -1.61 47.13 -30.54
C SER A 6 -1.40 45.85 -29.72
N THR A 7 -0.23 45.41 -29.23
CA THR A 7 0.90 45.98 -28.44
C THR A 7 0.65 46.07 -26.92
N ALA A 8 1.63 45.51 -26.17
CA ALA A 8 2.02 45.67 -24.74
C ALA A 8 1.73 44.42 -23.86
N LYS A 9 2.70 43.54 -23.56
CA LYS A 9 3.86 43.62 -22.62
C LYS A 9 3.49 43.94 -21.16
N SER A 10 3.62 42.95 -20.28
CA SER A 10 3.89 43.17 -18.85
C SER A 10 4.94 42.17 -18.36
N THR A 11 6.08 42.72 -17.96
CA THR A 11 7.25 42.08 -17.34
C THR A 11 7.57 42.91 -16.10
N ALA A 12 7.51 42.35 -14.89
CA ALA A 12 8.34 42.72 -13.73
C ALA A 12 7.95 41.81 -12.54
N THR A 13 8.81 40.90 -12.05
CA THR A 13 9.99 41.10 -11.16
C THR A 13 9.62 41.21 -9.68
N ARG A 14 10.11 40.26 -8.87
CA ARG A 14 10.61 40.29 -7.46
C ARG A 14 10.63 38.83 -6.97
N LEU A 15 11.72 38.07 -6.77
CA LEU A 15 13.11 38.31 -6.34
C LEU A 15 13.24 39.14 -5.05
N THR A 16 13.23 38.42 -3.92
CA THR A 16 13.90 38.61 -2.60
C THR A 16 13.22 37.61 -1.64
N GLN A 17 13.85 36.81 -0.79
CA GLN A 17 15.14 36.92 -0.15
C GLN A 17 15.57 35.55 0.40
N LEU A 18 16.87 35.29 0.25
CA LEU A 18 17.70 34.22 0.80
C LEU A 18 18.02 34.49 2.28
N ALA A 19 18.57 33.47 2.98
CA ALA A 19 19.32 33.49 4.24
C ALA A 19 18.51 33.22 5.53
N LEU A 20 18.95 32.43 6.54
CA LEU A 20 20.29 31.90 6.87
C LEU A 20 20.16 30.87 8.05
N LEU A 21 21.11 29.92 8.11
CA LEU A 21 21.70 29.22 9.28
C LEU A 21 20.81 28.35 10.20
N LEU A 22 21.01 27.03 10.30
CA LEU A 22 22.18 26.26 10.79
C LEU A 22 22.43 26.42 12.30
N SER A 23 22.00 25.41 13.07
CA SER A 23 22.69 25.05 14.31
C SER A 23 22.51 23.56 14.61
N CYS A 24 23.62 22.84 14.51
CA CYS A 24 23.87 21.51 15.07
C CYS A 24 23.46 21.42 16.55
N LEU A 25 23.04 20.24 16.99
CA LEU A 25 23.64 19.59 18.16
C LEU A 25 23.31 18.09 18.19
N ILE A 26 24.37 17.34 17.87
CA ILE A 26 24.58 15.92 18.14
C ILE A 26 24.70 15.76 19.65
N GLN A 27 23.84 14.95 20.30
CA GLN A 27 24.11 14.44 21.65
C GLN A 27 23.62 12.99 21.83
N SER A 28 24.59 12.08 21.70
CA SER A 28 24.91 11.01 22.64
C SER A 28 23.84 9.99 23.02
N SER A 29 23.91 8.84 22.34
CA SER A 29 23.47 7.53 22.82
C SER A 29 24.19 7.12 24.10
N ALA A 30 23.44 6.82 25.16
CA ALA A 30 23.95 6.14 26.35
C ALA A 30 23.55 4.66 26.29
N PHE A 31 24.53 3.80 26.04
CA PHE A 31 24.43 2.35 26.21
C PHE A 31 24.45 2.04 27.71
N VAL A 32 23.46 1.27 28.18
CA VAL A 32 23.48 0.63 29.49
C VAL A 32 23.47 -0.89 29.28
N PRO A 33 24.57 -1.60 29.50
CA PRO A 33 24.52 -3.05 29.69
C PRO A 33 24.81 -3.37 31.16
N SER A 34 23.79 -3.77 31.91
CA SER A 34 24.00 -4.48 33.17
C SER A 34 22.79 -5.32 33.54
N SER A 35 22.92 -6.64 33.36
CA SER A 35 22.32 -7.64 34.25
C SER A 35 22.79 -9.05 33.87
N ILE A 36 23.84 -9.50 34.59
CA ILE A 36 23.96 -10.70 35.42
C ILE A 36 23.19 -12.00 34.97
N PRO A 37 23.83 -13.17 35.07
CA PRO A 37 23.28 -14.50 34.71
C PRO A 37 22.32 -15.03 35.77
N SER A 38 21.52 -16.07 35.45
CA SER A 38 21.24 -17.23 36.35
C SER A 38 20.19 -18.21 35.77
N SER A 39 20.55 -19.49 35.85
CA SER A 39 19.74 -20.68 36.17
C SER A 39 18.45 -21.02 35.40
N SER A 40 18.55 -22.19 34.75
CA SER A 40 17.55 -23.27 34.68
C SER A 40 16.39 -23.23 35.68
N LEU A 41 15.18 -23.50 35.20
CA LEU A 41 14.27 -24.45 35.85
C LEU A 41 13.11 -24.81 34.92
N SER A 42 12.98 -26.12 34.67
CA SER A 42 11.79 -26.76 34.13
C SER A 42 10.59 -26.44 35.02
N HIS A 43 9.49 -25.98 34.44
CA HIS A 43 8.17 -26.21 35.02
C HIS A 43 7.19 -26.60 33.92
N ASN A 44 6.84 -27.89 33.98
CA ASN A 44 5.65 -28.47 33.42
C ASN A 44 4.44 -27.75 34.04
N GLU A 45 3.58 -27.16 33.21
CA GLU A 45 2.24 -26.77 33.61
C GLU A 45 1.26 -27.16 32.52
N GLN A 46 0.55 -28.26 32.81
CA GLN A 46 -0.69 -28.62 32.17
C GLN A 46 -1.64 -27.43 32.19
N ARG A 47 -1.88 -26.83 31.02
CA ARG A 47 -3.08 -26.04 30.80
C ARG A 47 -4.05 -26.85 29.95
N THR A 48 -4.96 -27.48 30.68
CA THR A 48 -6.39 -27.50 30.41
C THR A 48 -6.79 -27.31 28.95
N THR A 49 -7.25 -28.42 28.39
CA THR A 49 -8.19 -28.53 27.29
C THR A 49 -9.37 -27.57 27.46
N THR A 50 -9.27 -26.38 26.89
CA THR A 50 -10.43 -25.55 26.54
C THR A 50 -10.55 -25.56 25.03
N SER A 51 -11.54 -26.32 24.57
CA SER A 51 -12.26 -26.14 23.32
C SER A 51 -11.41 -25.71 22.13
N SER A 52 -10.88 -26.72 21.45
CA SER A 52 -10.69 -26.73 20.00
C SER A 52 -12.02 -26.40 19.31
N SER A 53 -12.41 -25.13 19.32
CA SER A 53 -13.28 -24.59 18.29
C SER A 53 -12.44 -24.66 17.03
N ALA A 54 -12.76 -25.61 16.17
CA ALA A 54 -12.19 -25.71 14.85
C ALA A 54 -12.46 -24.38 14.14
N LEU A 55 -11.49 -23.46 14.19
CA LEU A 55 -11.35 -22.44 13.18
C LEU A 55 -11.31 -23.24 11.88
N GLN A 56 -12.40 -23.24 11.12
CA GLN A 56 -12.34 -23.56 9.71
C GLN A 56 -11.21 -22.69 9.18
N MET A 57 -10.06 -23.31 8.89
CA MET A 57 -8.93 -22.59 8.35
C MET A 57 -9.44 -21.98 7.05
N ALA A 58 -9.67 -20.67 7.07
CA ALA A 58 -10.22 -19.98 5.91
C ALA A 58 -9.26 -20.21 4.74
N GLU A 59 -9.80 -20.68 3.62
CA GLU A 59 -8.99 -21.02 2.46
C GLU A 59 -8.28 -19.76 1.94
N PRO A 60 -7.01 -19.88 1.48
CA PRO A 60 -6.30 -18.73 0.94
C PRO A 60 -7.00 -18.21 -0.32
N PHE A 61 -7.08 -16.90 -0.45
CA PHE A 61 -7.50 -16.28 -1.70
C PHE A 61 -6.42 -16.51 -2.76
N GLU A 62 -6.82 -16.97 -3.94
CA GLU A 62 -5.98 -17.08 -5.13
C GLU A 62 -6.61 -16.26 -6.26
N MET A 63 -5.88 -15.28 -6.79
CA MET A 63 -6.37 -14.45 -7.90
C MET A 63 -5.24 -13.96 -8.80
N MET A 64 -5.61 -13.51 -10.00
CA MET A 64 -4.71 -12.87 -10.94
C MET A 64 -5.21 -11.45 -11.19
N VAL A 65 -4.36 -10.46 -10.94
CA VAL A 65 -4.68 -9.04 -11.11
C VAL A 65 -3.90 -8.50 -12.29
N GLU A 66 -4.58 -7.91 -13.27
CA GLU A 66 -3.94 -7.22 -14.40
C GLU A 66 -3.43 -5.86 -13.92
N LEU A 67 -2.10 -5.66 -13.92
CA LEU A 67 -1.46 -4.45 -13.40
C LEU A 67 -1.49 -3.32 -14.43
N PRO A 68 -1.62 -2.06 -13.99
CA PRO A 68 -1.61 -0.94 -14.90
C PRO A 68 -0.17 -0.66 -15.38
N GLY A 69 0.01 -0.32 -16.66
CA GLY A 69 1.32 0.02 -17.21
C GLY A 69 1.48 -0.32 -18.69
N ARG A 70 2.70 -0.14 -19.20
CA ARG A 70 3.01 -0.48 -20.60
C ARG A 70 3.28 -1.98 -20.72
N GLY A 71 2.31 -2.70 -21.31
CA GLY A 71 2.39 -4.13 -21.60
C GLY A 71 1.37 -4.95 -20.82
N GLU A 72 1.18 -6.20 -21.21
CA GLU A 72 0.35 -7.16 -20.49
C GLU A 72 1.12 -7.68 -19.27
N MET A 73 0.96 -7.00 -18.13
CA MET A 73 1.55 -7.40 -16.86
C MET A 73 0.44 -7.90 -15.92
N SER A 74 0.65 -9.04 -15.29
CA SER A 74 -0.28 -9.58 -14.29
C SER A 74 0.44 -10.04 -13.04
N ALA A 75 -0.20 -9.87 -11.89
CA ALA A 75 0.25 -10.35 -10.60
C ALA A 75 -0.59 -11.56 -10.19
N LYS A 76 0.04 -12.72 -10.06
CA LYS A 76 -0.57 -13.88 -9.42
C LYS A 76 -0.42 -13.75 -7.91
N MET A 77 -1.54 -13.66 -7.19
CA MET A 77 -1.58 -13.40 -5.77
C MET A 77 -2.16 -14.59 -5.02
N LYS A 78 -1.55 -14.90 -3.87
CA LYS A 78 -2.05 -15.88 -2.91
C LYS A 78 -1.85 -15.35 -1.49
N PHE A 79 -2.93 -15.18 -0.74
CA PHE A 79 -2.87 -14.62 0.62
C PHE A 79 -4.01 -15.11 1.50
N MET A 80 -3.80 -15.10 2.81
CA MET A 80 -4.81 -15.52 3.78
C MET A 80 -5.85 -14.40 4.00
N PRO A 81 -7.13 -14.74 4.22
CA PRO A 81 -8.12 -13.81 4.74
C PRO A 81 -7.67 -13.22 6.08
N VAL A 82 -8.13 -12.01 6.39
CA VAL A 82 -7.91 -11.39 7.72
C VAL A 82 -9.17 -11.32 8.55
N LEU A 83 -10.34 -11.40 7.93
CA LEU A 83 -11.59 -11.54 8.66
C LEU A 83 -11.75 -12.98 9.16
N ASP A 84 -12.22 -13.13 10.40
CA ASP A 84 -12.54 -14.43 11.00
C ASP A 84 -13.87 -15.02 10.48
N VAL A 85 -14.61 -14.22 9.70
CA VAL A 85 -15.88 -14.60 9.06
C VAL A 85 -15.63 -14.88 7.57
N PRO A 86 -16.49 -15.67 6.89
CA PRO A 86 -16.42 -15.84 5.45
C PRO A 86 -16.39 -14.49 4.74
N SER A 87 -15.33 -14.23 3.98
CA SER A 87 -15.07 -12.96 3.30
C SER A 87 -14.77 -13.16 1.83
N GLU A 88 -14.94 -12.10 1.06
CA GLU A 88 -14.62 -12.03 -0.37
C GLU A 88 -13.68 -10.85 -0.66
N ILE A 89 -12.96 -10.96 -1.77
CA ILE A 89 -12.11 -9.89 -2.29
C ILE A 89 -12.84 -9.14 -3.40
N VAL A 90 -12.89 -7.83 -3.27
CA VAL A 90 -13.48 -6.91 -4.23
C VAL A 90 -12.38 -6.09 -4.86
N GLU A 91 -12.17 -6.30 -6.16
CA GLU A 91 -11.27 -5.49 -6.97
C GLU A 91 -11.98 -4.20 -7.40
N VAL A 92 -11.37 -3.07 -7.08
CA VAL A 92 -11.84 -1.74 -7.45
C VAL A 92 -10.76 -1.04 -8.26
N ARG A 93 -11.17 -0.47 -9.39
CA ARG A 93 -10.27 0.26 -10.30
C ARG A 93 -10.72 1.70 -10.44
N TYR A 94 -9.79 2.63 -10.24
CA TYR A 94 -10.05 4.06 -10.36
C TYR A 94 -9.11 4.72 -11.37
N LYS A 95 -9.65 5.70 -12.10
CA LYS A 95 -8.81 6.58 -12.93
C LYS A 95 -8.08 7.61 -12.06
N VAL A 96 -6.86 7.96 -12.44
CA VAL A 96 -6.07 9.01 -11.78
C VAL A 96 -6.47 10.40 -12.34
N PRO A 97 -6.69 11.43 -11.49
CA PRO A 97 -6.65 11.40 -10.04
C PRO A 97 -7.90 10.73 -9.43
N PHE A 98 -7.70 10.06 -8.31
CA PHE A 98 -8.76 9.37 -7.57
C PHE A 98 -8.90 9.92 -6.15
N GLY A 99 -10.08 9.72 -5.56
CA GLY A 99 -10.34 9.94 -4.14
C GLY A 99 -10.56 8.59 -3.46
N LEU A 100 -10.09 8.47 -2.22
CA LEU A 100 -10.26 7.25 -1.42
C LEU A 100 -10.51 7.63 0.04
N ASP A 101 -11.65 7.21 0.59
CA ASP A 101 -12.07 7.50 1.96
C ASP A 101 -11.71 6.35 2.91
N VAL A 102 -10.41 6.15 3.17
CA VAL A 102 -9.90 5.09 4.05
C VAL A 102 -9.15 5.69 5.25
N ALA A 103 -9.36 5.13 6.43
CA ALA A 103 -8.70 5.57 7.67
C ALA A 103 -8.01 4.40 8.39
N PRO A 104 -6.89 4.65 9.08
CA PRO A 104 -6.23 3.64 9.90
C PRO A 104 -7.07 3.34 11.15
N LYS A 105 -7.42 2.08 11.36
CA LYS A 105 -8.10 1.59 12.56
C LYS A 105 -7.63 0.18 12.89
N ASN A 106 -7.18 -0.05 14.13
CA ASN A 106 -6.65 -1.35 14.57
C ASN A 106 -5.54 -1.92 13.64
N ASN A 107 -4.63 -1.05 13.18
CA ASN A 107 -3.58 -1.39 12.20
C ASN A 107 -4.10 -1.86 10.83
N MET A 108 -5.37 -1.61 10.52
CA MET A 108 -5.98 -1.90 9.23
C MET A 108 -6.42 -0.60 8.55
N ALA A 109 -6.48 -0.63 7.23
CA ALA A 109 -6.96 0.47 6.42
C ALA A 109 -8.45 0.23 6.11
N ILE A 110 -9.36 0.91 6.83
CA ILE A 110 -10.81 0.66 6.74
C ILE A 110 -11.51 1.77 5.98
N CYS A 111 -12.37 1.41 5.02
CA CYS A 111 -13.25 2.33 4.30
C CYS A 111 -14.23 3.00 5.27
N THR A 112 -14.24 4.33 5.21
CA THR A 112 -15.06 5.20 6.05
C THR A 112 -16.29 5.75 5.32
N LYS A 113 -16.29 5.68 3.99
CA LYS A 113 -17.43 6.04 3.13
C LYS A 113 -17.52 5.06 1.97
N ASP A 114 -18.73 4.89 1.47
CA ASP A 114 -18.97 4.18 0.22
C ASP A 114 -18.40 5.01 -0.93
N GLY A 115 -17.71 4.35 -1.86
CA GLY A 115 -17.17 4.99 -3.05
C GLY A 115 -17.85 4.57 -4.34
N ALA A 116 -17.51 5.26 -5.41
CA ALA A 116 -18.11 5.03 -6.73
C ALA A 116 -17.62 3.73 -7.39
N GLY A 117 -16.48 3.21 -6.95
CA GLY A 117 -15.86 1.98 -7.44
C GLY A 117 -16.47 0.70 -6.87
N GLY A 118 -17.40 0.83 -5.92
CA GLY A 118 -18.12 -0.29 -5.31
C GLY A 118 -17.57 -0.73 -3.96
N GLU A 119 -16.57 -0.05 -3.41
CA GLU A 119 -16.15 -0.16 -2.02
C GLU A 119 -17.23 0.38 -1.08
N LYS A 120 -17.33 -0.23 0.10
CA LYS A 120 -18.34 0.08 1.11
C LYS A 120 -17.70 0.42 2.45
N VAL A 121 -18.43 1.16 3.29
CA VAL A 121 -18.04 1.41 4.68
C VAL A 121 -17.79 0.07 5.40
N GLY A 122 -16.63 -0.04 6.04
CA GLY A 122 -16.21 -1.25 6.75
C GLY A 122 -15.34 -2.20 5.95
N ASP A 123 -15.23 -2.02 4.63
CA ASP A 123 -14.28 -2.77 3.81
C ASP A 123 -12.84 -2.52 4.27
N ILE A 124 -12.01 -3.56 4.21
CA ILE A 124 -10.59 -3.47 4.58
C ILE A 124 -9.76 -3.42 3.31
N LEU A 125 -8.99 -2.35 3.09
CA LEU A 125 -8.03 -2.28 1.99
C LEU A 125 -6.87 -3.26 2.25
N ARG A 126 -6.76 -4.27 1.39
CA ARG A 126 -5.77 -5.35 1.45
C ARG A 126 -4.53 -5.05 0.63
N TYR A 127 -4.77 -4.62 -0.60
CA TYR A 127 -3.70 -4.34 -1.55
C TYR A 127 -4.01 -3.09 -2.36
N THR A 128 -2.95 -2.40 -2.77
CA THR A 128 -3.02 -1.32 -3.75
C THR A 128 -1.91 -1.51 -4.77
N SER A 129 -2.13 -1.10 -6.02
CA SER A 129 -1.02 -0.94 -6.96
C SER A 129 -0.02 0.08 -6.40
N GLN A 130 1.27 -0.19 -6.55
CA GLN A 130 2.36 0.68 -6.15
C GLN A 130 3.41 0.73 -7.23
N TRP A 131 3.86 1.93 -7.54
CA TRP A 131 4.98 2.20 -8.42
C TRP A 131 6.24 2.47 -7.61
N THR A 132 7.27 1.66 -7.83
CA THR A 132 8.57 1.82 -7.19
C THR A 132 9.66 2.01 -8.24
N LEU A 133 10.65 2.84 -7.90
CA LEU A 133 11.80 3.06 -8.75
C LEU A 133 12.86 2.01 -8.39
N GLY A 134 13.17 1.11 -9.33
CA GLY A 134 14.04 -0.01 -9.05
C GLY A 134 14.89 -0.41 -10.25
N LEU A 135 15.97 -1.14 -9.96
CA LEU A 135 16.57 -1.99 -10.99
C LEU A 135 15.56 -3.10 -11.27
N PRO A 136 15.34 -3.46 -12.55
CA PRO A 136 14.42 -4.54 -12.88
C PRO A 136 14.84 -5.82 -12.16
N ARG A 137 14.11 -6.19 -11.11
CA ARG A 137 14.36 -7.42 -10.35
C ARG A 137 14.00 -8.58 -11.26
N GLY A 138 15.03 -9.26 -11.78
CA GLY A 138 14.90 -10.44 -12.63
C GLY A 138 14.44 -11.67 -11.85
N ASP A 139 13.34 -11.56 -11.11
CA ASP A 139 12.72 -12.69 -10.45
C ASP A 139 11.71 -13.32 -11.41
N GLY A 140 12.24 -14.16 -12.31
CA GLY A 140 11.52 -15.19 -13.06
C GLY A 140 10.28 -14.75 -13.85
N VAL A 141 10.42 -14.79 -15.18
CA VAL A 141 9.34 -14.79 -16.19
C VAL A 141 9.01 -13.38 -16.74
N ILE A 142 9.52 -13.15 -17.96
CA ILE A 142 9.21 -12.12 -18.99
C ILE A 142 9.67 -10.64 -18.87
N THR A 143 10.55 -10.24 -17.94
CA THR A 143 11.12 -8.85 -17.98
C THR A 143 12.56 -8.77 -18.53
N THR A 144 12.96 -9.74 -19.35
CA THR A 144 14.36 -9.89 -19.79
C THR A 144 14.83 -8.81 -20.76
N ALA A 145 13.95 -8.10 -21.48
CA ALA A 145 14.37 -7.10 -22.47
C ALA A 145 14.76 -5.73 -21.88
N MET A 146 14.30 -5.38 -20.66
CA MET A 146 14.67 -4.11 -20.01
C MET A 146 15.88 -4.23 -19.06
N SER A 147 16.22 -5.43 -18.60
CA SER A 147 17.32 -5.65 -17.65
C SER A 147 18.72 -5.51 -18.26
N PHE A 148 18.87 -5.55 -19.59
CA PHE A 148 20.19 -5.45 -20.23
C PHE A 148 20.72 -4.01 -20.36
N SER A 149 19.90 -2.99 -20.12
CA SER A 149 20.34 -1.59 -20.22
C SER A 149 20.88 -1.01 -18.90
N GLY A 150 20.87 -1.77 -17.79
CA GLY A 150 21.31 -1.26 -16.48
C GLY A 150 20.57 -0.02 -15.99
N GLY A 151 19.42 0.30 -16.61
CA GLY A 151 18.65 1.50 -16.34
C GLY A 151 17.70 1.28 -15.17
N ILE A 152 17.69 2.21 -14.24
CA ILE A 152 16.65 2.32 -13.22
C ILE A 152 15.33 2.64 -13.94
N SER A 153 14.30 1.81 -13.76
CA SER A 153 12.99 2.01 -14.36
C SER A 153 11.88 1.91 -13.31
N TRP A 154 10.74 2.51 -13.61
CA TRP A 154 9.55 2.37 -12.78
C TRP A 154 8.96 0.98 -12.95
N GLN A 155 8.70 0.32 -11.82
CA GLN A 155 8.06 -0.99 -11.77
C GLN A 155 6.76 -0.89 -10.97
N VAL A 156 5.72 -1.55 -11.47
CA VAL A 156 4.43 -1.68 -10.80
C VAL A 156 4.37 -3.02 -10.06
N SER A 157 3.78 -3.02 -8.87
CA SER A 157 3.56 -4.21 -8.04
C SER A 157 2.31 -4.04 -7.17
N MET A 158 1.83 -5.11 -6.54
CA MET A 158 0.75 -5.04 -5.54
C MET A 158 1.37 -4.92 -4.14
N PHE A 159 1.14 -3.77 -3.51
CA PHE A 159 1.58 -3.49 -2.14
C PHE A 159 0.60 -4.11 -1.14
N ASP A 160 1.14 -4.89 -0.20
CA ASP A 160 0.38 -5.54 0.87
C ASP A 160 0.20 -4.60 2.06
N VAL A 161 -1.01 -4.07 2.21
CA VAL A 161 -1.32 -3.06 3.24
C VAL A 161 -1.20 -3.64 4.65
N MET A 162 -1.41 -4.95 4.82
CA MET A 162 -1.25 -5.60 6.13
C MET A 162 0.20 -5.78 6.56
N LYS A 163 1.14 -5.71 5.61
CA LYS A 163 2.58 -5.78 5.88
C LYS A 163 3.22 -4.40 6.00
N ALA A 164 2.45 -3.34 5.84
CA ALA A 164 2.93 -1.98 6.05
C ALA A 164 3.42 -1.82 7.50
N GLY A 165 4.63 -1.28 7.67
CA GLY A 165 5.16 -1.00 9.00
C GLY A 165 4.49 0.19 9.65
N ARG A 166 4.06 1.16 8.83
CA ARG A 166 3.39 2.39 9.25
C ARG A 166 2.32 2.81 8.24
N TRP A 167 1.38 3.63 8.69
CA TRP A 167 0.33 4.19 7.83
C TRP A 167 0.89 4.99 6.66
N GLU A 168 2.00 5.70 6.86
CA GLU A 168 2.65 6.50 5.83
C GLU A 168 3.10 5.65 4.64
N ASP A 169 3.49 4.39 4.87
CA ASP A 169 3.92 3.48 3.80
C ASP A 169 2.72 3.13 2.89
N VAL A 170 1.51 3.04 3.46
CA VAL A 170 0.25 2.85 2.72
C VAL A 170 -0.07 4.09 1.89
N VAL A 171 0.05 5.27 2.49
CA VAL A 171 -0.17 6.54 1.79
C VAL A 171 0.83 6.70 0.64
N GLU A 172 2.12 6.39 0.87
CA GLU A 172 3.16 6.42 -0.15
C GLU A 172 2.83 5.48 -1.32
N ALA A 173 2.37 4.26 -1.02
CA ALA A 173 1.94 3.32 -2.03
C ALA A 173 0.78 3.86 -2.87
N LEU A 174 -0.25 4.45 -2.23
CA LEU A 174 -1.40 5.05 -2.92
C LEU A 174 -0.99 6.22 -3.83
N VAL A 175 -0.21 7.18 -3.30
CA VAL A 175 0.20 8.38 -4.05
C VAL A 175 1.27 8.11 -5.11
N SER A 176 1.90 6.92 -5.08
CA SER A 176 2.80 6.50 -6.15
C SER A 176 2.09 6.31 -7.50
N ASN A 177 0.76 6.12 -7.48
CA ASN A 177 -0.11 6.06 -8.66
C ASN A 177 -0.42 7.47 -9.16
N GLU A 178 0.55 8.07 -9.86
CA GLU A 178 0.41 9.39 -10.44
C GLU A 178 0.25 9.35 -11.97
N GLY A 179 -0.38 10.40 -12.53
CA GLY A 179 -0.71 10.48 -13.95
C GLY A 179 0.49 10.46 -14.92
N SER A 180 1.70 10.71 -14.42
CA SER A 180 2.93 10.59 -15.21
C SER A 180 3.35 9.13 -15.43
N ARG A 181 2.83 8.19 -14.63
CA ARG A 181 3.20 6.77 -14.61
C ARG A 181 2.05 5.87 -15.06
N THR A 182 0.84 6.17 -14.58
CA THR A 182 -0.36 5.37 -14.81
C THR A 182 -1.60 6.25 -14.90
N ASP A 183 -2.60 5.82 -15.66
CA ASP A 183 -3.93 6.42 -15.70
C ASP A 183 -4.93 5.72 -14.77
N GLU A 184 -4.54 4.59 -14.18
CA GLU A 184 -5.37 3.75 -13.30
C GLU A 184 -4.64 3.35 -12.01
N VAL A 185 -5.40 3.24 -10.92
CA VAL A 185 -5.01 2.61 -9.65
C VAL A 185 -5.91 1.39 -9.41
N ILE A 186 -5.32 0.32 -8.88
CA ILE A 186 -6.04 -0.89 -8.51
C ILE A 186 -6.02 -1.02 -6.99
N LEU A 187 -7.19 -1.26 -6.42
CA LEU A 187 -7.40 -1.46 -4.99
C LEU A 187 -8.11 -2.79 -4.78
N LEU A 188 -7.62 -3.60 -3.84
CA LEU A 188 -8.29 -4.83 -3.43
C LEU A 188 -8.81 -4.66 -2.02
N PHE A 189 -10.12 -4.81 -1.86
CA PHE A 189 -10.79 -4.75 -0.56
C PHE A 189 -11.22 -6.14 -0.12
N GLU A 190 -11.15 -6.41 1.18
CA GLU A 190 -11.76 -7.60 1.80
C GLU A 190 -13.02 -7.17 2.56
N ARG A 191 -14.12 -7.89 2.34
CA ARG A 191 -15.40 -7.66 3.02
C ARG A 191 -16.09 -8.96 3.40
N PRO A 192 -16.91 -8.99 4.47
CA PRO A 192 -17.73 -10.15 4.79
C PRO A 192 -18.73 -10.49 3.69
N ILE A 193 -18.96 -11.78 3.44
CA ILE A 193 -20.02 -12.23 2.54
C ILE A 193 -21.35 -12.11 3.27
N ALA A 194 -22.30 -11.38 2.67
CA ALA A 194 -23.67 -11.24 3.20
C ALA A 194 -24.35 -12.61 3.22
N GLY A 195 -24.34 -13.28 4.38
CA GLY A 195 -24.80 -14.66 4.56
C GLY A 195 -24.08 -15.42 5.68
N GLY A 196 -22.98 -14.87 6.22
CA GLY A 196 -22.29 -15.42 7.40
C GLY A 196 -22.88 -15.00 8.76
N GLU A 197 -23.88 -14.11 8.78
CA GLU A 197 -24.54 -13.64 10.00
C GLU A 197 -25.82 -14.44 10.31
N GLU A 198 -25.73 -15.77 10.42
CA GLU A 198 -26.78 -16.56 11.07
C GLU A 198 -26.13 -17.65 11.93
N SER A 199 -25.92 -17.31 13.22
CA SER A 199 -26.08 -18.17 14.41
C SER A 199 -25.12 -17.76 15.54
N SER A 200 -25.55 -16.82 16.37
CA SER A 200 -25.13 -16.72 17.78
C SER A 200 -26.29 -16.23 18.62
#